data_AF-A0A1Q5Q250-F1
#
_entry.id   AF-A0A1Q5Q250-F1
#
_cell.length_a   1.000
_cell.length_b   1.000
_cell.length_c   1.000
_cell.angle_alpha   90.00
_cell.angle_beta   90.00
_cell.angle_gamma   90.00
#
_symmetry.space_group_name_H-M   'P 1'
#
loop_
_entity.id
_entity.type
_entity.pdbx_description
1 polymer ?
#
loop_
_entity_poly.entity_id
_entity_poly.type
_entity_poly.pdbx_seq_one_letter_code
_entity_poly.pdbx_strand_id
1 'polypeptide(L)'
;MAKTSGKKPVKRPAAATKRRPKRPTRRQILVRRVVAAIVLLALVGLVAWGAWAIAKAITESFSSSSTPTMEETVNPSPSSSAEWAALDEQDRLKALKGVKPEVCPSGDVALTLDVANRSGGDYNLVAKLTNKFPIPCLIDTPDQRIDVVITSGDETIWTSASCPGEAVTLLLSPDEETTRTIVWPAQHRTAGCEAGEAAKPGVYKAKVSIGGTSETTSFEVR
;
A
#
# COMPACT_ATOMS: atom_id res chain seq x y z
N MET A 1 98.20 -12.77 -35.13
CA MET A 1 97.23 -13.81 -34.70
C MET A 1 96.30 -13.21 -33.66
N ALA A 2 95.00 -13.45 -33.82
CA ALA A 2 93.90 -12.84 -33.08
C ALA A 2 93.78 -13.35 -31.63
N LYS A 3 93.24 -12.52 -30.71
CA LYS A 3 91.85 -12.69 -30.22
C LYS A 3 91.44 -11.61 -29.21
N THR A 4 90.22 -11.16 -29.40
CA THR A 4 89.40 -10.27 -28.57
C THR A 4 88.85 -10.99 -27.33
N SER A 5 88.58 -10.24 -26.25
CA SER A 5 87.41 -10.45 -25.38
C SER A 5 87.22 -9.24 -24.46
N GLY A 6 85.99 -8.76 -24.31
CA GLY A 6 85.65 -7.58 -23.48
C GLY A 6 84.62 -7.88 -22.39
N LYS A 7 84.34 -6.89 -21.54
CA LYS A 7 82.99 -6.53 -21.01
C LYS A 7 83.03 -5.39 -19.96
N LYS A 8 82.29 -4.32 -20.29
CA LYS A 8 81.36 -3.44 -19.53
C LYS A 8 81.69 -2.82 -18.14
N PRO A 9 81.06 -1.66 -17.83
CA PRO A 9 81.50 -0.69 -16.82
C PRO A 9 80.66 -0.70 -15.53
N VAL A 10 81.18 -0.09 -14.45
CA VAL A 10 80.40 0.19 -13.21
C VAL A 10 80.56 1.66 -12.81
N LYS A 11 79.43 2.34 -12.59
CA LYS A 11 79.30 3.74 -12.16
C LYS A 11 79.37 3.86 -10.62
N ARG A 12 80.12 4.87 -10.15
CA ARG A 12 79.87 5.88 -9.07
C ARG A 12 78.97 5.50 -7.86
N PRO A 13 79.26 6.02 -6.65
CA PRO A 13 78.68 7.33 -6.33
C PRO A 13 79.58 8.29 -5.55
N ALA A 14 79.24 9.57 -5.67
CA ALA A 14 79.76 10.67 -4.88
C ALA A 14 78.68 11.18 -3.92
N ALA A 15 79.16 11.86 -2.87
CA ALA A 15 78.50 12.86 -2.03
C ALA A 15 77.83 12.40 -0.73
N ALA A 16 78.18 13.11 0.35
CA ALA A 16 77.21 13.85 1.17
C ALA A 16 77.92 14.88 2.08
N THR A 17 77.97 16.14 1.67
CA THR A 17 78.30 17.27 2.56
C THR A 17 77.02 17.77 3.23
N LYS A 18 76.95 17.68 4.57
CA LYS A 18 75.83 18.19 5.38
C LYS A 18 75.77 19.72 5.31
N ARG A 19 74.66 20.28 4.84
CA ARG A 19 74.38 21.73 4.87
C ARG A 19 73.63 22.10 6.16
N ARG A 20 74.13 23.12 6.87
CA ARG A 20 73.48 23.75 8.03
C ARG A 20 72.25 24.57 7.60
N PRO A 21 71.15 24.60 8.36
CA PRO A 21 69.96 25.37 8.01
C PRO A 21 70.19 26.88 8.20
N LYS A 22 69.83 27.67 7.16
CA LYS A 22 69.80 29.14 7.23
C LYS A 22 68.59 29.60 8.06
N ARG A 23 68.84 30.54 8.97
CA ARG A 23 67.82 31.18 9.82
C ARG A 23 66.84 31.98 8.94
N PRO A 24 65.52 31.73 9.02
CA PRO A 24 64.53 32.39 8.16
C PRO A 24 64.37 33.87 8.51
N THR A 25 64.16 34.70 7.49
CA THR A 25 64.00 36.16 7.63
C THR A 25 62.60 36.53 8.14
N ARG A 26 62.50 37.63 8.89
CA ARG A 26 61.28 38.08 9.61
C ARG A 26 60.02 38.15 8.73
N ARG A 27 60.19 38.47 7.44
CA ARG A 27 59.12 38.55 6.44
C ARG A 27 58.52 37.18 6.10
N GLN A 28 59.32 36.12 6.06
CA GLN A 28 58.84 34.75 5.80
C GLN A 28 58.04 34.18 6.98
N ILE A 29 58.34 34.60 8.21
CA ILE A 29 57.57 34.22 9.40
C ILE A 29 56.19 34.90 9.39
N LEU A 30 56.13 36.17 8.98
CA LEU A 30 54.86 36.90 8.84
C LEU A 30 53.97 36.32 7.73
N VAL A 31 54.54 36.00 6.56
CA VAL A 31 53.78 35.37 5.46
C VAL A 31 53.22 34.01 5.88
N ARG A 32 53.99 33.19 6.60
CA ARG A 32 53.49 31.89 7.12
C ARG A 32 52.35 32.07 8.14
N ARG A 33 52.40 33.11 8.98
CA ARG A 33 51.32 33.42 9.93
C ARG A 33 50.06 33.93 9.24
N VAL A 34 50.20 34.76 8.21
CA VAL A 34 49.06 35.26 7.41
C VAL A 34 48.40 34.12 6.63
N VAL A 35 49.17 33.25 5.98
CA VAL A 35 48.62 32.09 5.26
C VAL A 35 47.92 31.12 6.23
N ALA A 36 48.53 30.85 7.39
CA ALA A 36 47.88 30.02 8.42
C ALA A 36 46.59 30.65 8.94
N ALA A 37 46.55 31.98 9.13
CA ALA A 37 45.35 32.69 9.58
C ALA A 37 44.22 32.65 8.53
N ILE A 38 44.56 32.78 7.24
CA ILE A 38 43.58 32.69 6.15
C ILE A 38 43.00 31.27 6.04
N VAL A 39 43.85 30.24 6.12
CA VAL A 39 43.38 28.83 6.11
C VAL A 39 42.49 28.55 7.31
N LEU A 40 42.85 29.06 8.49
CA LEU A 40 42.05 28.89 9.71
C LEU A 40 40.70 29.62 9.60
N LEU A 41 40.67 30.83 9.05
CA LEU A 41 39.42 31.56 8.77
C LEU A 41 38.54 30.84 7.74
N ALA A 42 39.13 30.28 6.68
CA ALA A 42 38.39 29.51 5.68
C ALA A 42 37.76 28.24 6.27
N LEU A 43 38.49 27.53 7.14
CA LEU A 43 37.98 26.37 7.86
C LEU A 43 36.83 26.74 8.82
N VAL A 44 36.96 27.84 9.57
CA VAL A 44 35.89 28.33 10.45
C VAL A 44 34.66 28.75 9.65
N GLY A 45 34.85 29.41 8.49
CA GLY A 45 33.78 29.76 7.57
C GLY A 45 33.03 28.52 7.05
N LEU A 46 33.74 27.48 6.63
CA LEU A 46 33.17 26.21 6.18
C LEU A 46 32.35 25.51 7.28
N VAL A 47 32.86 25.49 8.51
CA VAL A 47 32.15 24.91 9.67
C VAL A 47 30.89 25.71 10.01
N ALA A 48 30.97 27.04 10.01
CA ALA A 48 29.81 27.90 10.26
C ALA A 48 28.74 27.76 9.16
N TRP A 49 29.16 27.63 7.90
CA TRP A 49 28.24 27.43 6.77
C TRP A 49 27.56 26.05 6.81
N GLY A 50 28.31 25.00 7.17
CA GLY A 50 27.78 23.65 7.37
C GLY A 50 26.79 23.57 8.53
N ALA A 51 27.07 24.25 9.65
CA ALA A 51 26.16 24.29 10.80
C ALA A 51 24.85 25.03 10.50
N TRP A 52 24.89 26.09 9.68
CA TRP A 52 23.69 26.85 9.32
C TRP A 52 22.77 26.09 8.34
N ALA A 53 23.34 25.27 7.44
CA ALA A 53 22.56 24.39 6.55
C ALA A 53 21.83 23.28 7.32
N ILE A 54 22.36 22.84 8.47
CA ILE A 54 21.75 21.83 9.33
C ILE A 54 20.67 22.45 10.25
N ALA A 55 20.83 23.69 10.70
CA ALA A 55 19.86 24.36 11.57
C ALA A 55 18.51 24.66 10.88
N LYS A 56 18.47 24.81 9.55
CA LYS A 56 17.20 24.96 8.80
C LYS A 56 16.43 23.65 8.57
N ALA A 57 17.05 22.50 8.83
CA ALA A 57 16.43 21.18 8.66
C ALA A 57 15.87 20.60 9.97
N ILE A 58 16.11 21.22 11.13
CA ILE A 58 15.80 20.64 12.45
C ILE A 58 14.68 21.40 13.18
N THR A 59 14.32 22.63 12.77
CA THR A 59 13.20 23.37 13.36
C THR A 59 11.81 22.93 12.89
N GLU A 60 11.70 21.98 11.95
CA GLU A 60 10.40 21.38 11.55
C GLU A 60 10.16 19.99 12.15
N SER A 61 11.06 19.47 12.99
CA SER A 61 11.03 18.07 13.45
C SER A 61 10.79 17.87 14.95
N PHE A 62 10.45 18.93 15.70
CA PHE A 62 10.08 18.80 17.12
C PHE A 62 8.63 19.22 17.34
N SER A 63 7.70 18.46 16.77
CA SER A 63 6.38 18.29 17.35
C SER A 63 5.84 16.92 16.97
N SER A 64 5.60 16.14 18.02
CA SER A 64 4.81 14.90 18.06
C SER A 64 5.56 13.58 17.85
N SER A 65 5.78 12.93 18.99
CA SER A 65 6.21 11.56 19.17
C SER A 65 5.16 10.54 18.74
N SER A 66 5.59 9.43 18.11
CA SER A 66 5.27 8.05 18.54
C SER A 66 5.86 6.97 17.61
N THR A 67 6.80 6.17 18.16
CA THR A 67 7.09 4.72 17.92
C THR A 67 7.46 4.19 16.51
N PRO A 68 8.11 3.00 16.39
CA PRO A 68 9.26 2.79 15.50
C PRO A 68 8.87 2.41 14.06
N THR A 69 9.55 3.05 13.10
CA THR A 69 9.50 2.74 11.68
C THR A 69 10.33 1.49 11.38
N MET A 70 9.65 0.42 10.95
CA MET A 70 10.24 -0.56 10.05
C MET A 70 10.49 0.14 8.71
N GLU A 71 11.67 -0.05 8.15
CA GLU A 71 11.95 0.28 6.75
C GLU A 71 10.95 -0.48 5.86
N GLU A 72 10.04 0.24 5.23
CA GLU A 72 9.36 -0.23 4.04
C GLU A 72 9.44 0.86 2.98
N THR A 73 9.87 0.44 1.79
CA THR A 73 9.97 1.25 0.58
C THR A 73 8.68 2.03 0.36
N VAL A 74 8.76 3.36 0.50
CA VAL A 74 7.64 4.29 0.28
C VAL A 74 7.24 4.24 -1.19
N ASN A 75 6.29 3.36 -1.51
CA ASN A 75 5.41 3.52 -2.66
C ASN A 75 4.32 4.50 -2.22
N PRO A 76 4.08 5.63 -2.93
CA PRO A 76 3.04 6.59 -2.54
C PRO A 76 1.67 6.03 -2.93
N SER A 77 1.21 4.98 -2.24
CA SER A 77 -0.18 4.56 -2.27
C SER A 77 -0.92 5.32 -1.17
N PRO A 78 -1.97 6.09 -1.46
CA PRO A 78 -2.67 6.82 -0.42
C PRO A 78 -3.35 5.82 0.52
N SER A 79 -3.31 6.15 1.82
CA SER A 79 -3.74 5.23 2.89
C SER A 79 -5.18 5.47 3.33
N SER A 80 -5.86 6.50 2.79
CA SER A 80 -7.25 6.82 3.09
C SER A 80 -8.07 7.12 1.82
N SER A 81 -9.39 6.88 1.86
CA SER A 81 -10.27 7.15 0.72
C SER A 81 -10.27 8.64 0.38
N ALA A 82 -10.17 9.51 1.40
CA ALA A 82 -10.09 10.97 1.21
C ALA A 82 -8.81 11.40 0.48
N GLU A 83 -7.66 10.79 0.81
CA GLU A 83 -6.41 11.03 0.07
C GLU A 83 -6.51 10.48 -1.36
N TRP A 84 -7.07 9.28 -1.54
CA TRP A 84 -7.32 8.72 -2.87
C TRP A 84 -8.23 9.63 -3.69
N ALA A 85 -9.30 10.17 -3.10
CA ALA A 85 -10.24 11.13 -3.70
C ALA A 85 -9.59 12.45 -4.09
N ALA A 86 -8.59 12.89 -3.33
CA ALA A 86 -7.87 14.14 -3.58
C ALA A 86 -6.81 14.04 -4.69
N LEU A 87 -6.34 12.83 -5.04
CA LEU A 87 -5.40 12.61 -6.13
C LEU A 87 -6.05 12.89 -7.49
N ASP A 88 -5.29 13.51 -8.39
CA ASP A 88 -5.66 13.56 -9.80
C ASP A 88 -5.58 12.17 -10.45
N GLU A 89 -6.19 12.04 -11.63
CA GLU A 89 -6.26 10.76 -12.33
C GLU A 89 -4.87 10.21 -12.70
N GLN A 90 -3.93 11.09 -13.09
CA GLN A 90 -2.58 10.70 -13.47
C GLN A 90 -1.78 10.14 -12.28
N ASP A 91 -1.94 10.73 -11.10
CA ASP A 91 -1.28 10.28 -9.88
C ASP A 91 -1.90 8.99 -9.35
N ARG A 92 -3.22 8.83 -9.44
CA ARG A 92 -3.89 7.53 -9.20
C ARG A 92 -3.37 6.44 -10.12
N LEU A 93 -3.28 6.71 -11.43
CA LEU A 93 -2.74 5.78 -12.42
C LEU A 93 -1.28 5.40 -12.14
N LYS A 94 -0.46 6.36 -11.70
CA LYS A 94 0.93 6.07 -11.26
C LYS A 94 0.94 5.18 -10.03
N ALA A 95 0.10 5.45 -9.04
CA ALA A 95 0.01 4.67 -7.80
C ALA A 95 -0.43 3.22 -8.07
N LEU A 96 -1.34 2.99 -9.03
CA LEU A 96 -1.79 1.63 -9.41
C LEU A 96 -0.83 0.92 -10.38
N LYS A 97 0.18 1.60 -10.92
CA LYS A 97 1.00 1.02 -11.98
C LYS A 97 1.77 -0.20 -11.47
N GLY A 98 1.37 -1.38 -11.95
CA GLY A 98 1.96 -2.66 -11.54
C GLY A 98 1.39 -3.24 -10.25
N VAL A 99 0.40 -2.57 -9.63
CA VAL A 99 -0.37 -3.09 -8.49
C VAL A 99 -1.54 -3.89 -9.04
N LYS A 100 -1.63 -5.16 -8.64
CA LYS A 100 -2.80 -6.00 -8.95
C LYS A 100 -3.88 -5.71 -7.90
N PRO A 101 -5.14 -5.45 -8.30
CA PRO A 101 -6.22 -5.31 -7.33
C PRO A 101 -6.36 -6.57 -6.48
N GLU A 102 -6.42 -6.38 -5.17
CA GLU A 102 -6.65 -7.44 -4.20
C GLU A 102 -8.13 -7.52 -3.83
N VAL A 103 -8.51 -8.61 -3.18
CA VAL A 103 -9.85 -8.77 -2.61
C VAL A 103 -10.05 -7.72 -1.53
N CYS A 104 -11.23 -7.09 -1.49
CA CYS A 104 -11.54 -6.11 -0.47
C CYS A 104 -11.36 -6.72 0.94
N PRO A 105 -10.61 -6.04 1.84
CA PRO A 105 -10.43 -6.54 3.20
C PRO A 105 -11.75 -6.69 3.94
N SER A 106 -11.78 -7.61 4.90
CA SER A 106 -12.94 -7.83 5.76
C SER A 106 -13.27 -6.57 6.56
N GLY A 107 -14.54 -6.15 6.52
CA GLY A 107 -15.01 -4.94 7.21
C GLY A 107 -14.89 -3.65 6.40
N ASP A 108 -14.12 -3.63 5.30
CA ASP A 108 -13.99 -2.47 4.40
C ASP A 108 -15.01 -2.50 3.25
N VAL A 109 -15.99 -3.41 3.31
CA VAL A 109 -17.16 -3.42 2.43
C VAL A 109 -18.38 -3.13 3.28
N ALA A 110 -18.98 -1.95 3.09
CA ALA A 110 -20.27 -1.64 3.67
C ALA A 110 -21.34 -2.42 2.90
N LEU A 111 -22.25 -3.06 3.62
CA LEU A 111 -23.27 -3.93 3.08
C LEU A 111 -24.63 -3.45 3.59
N THR A 112 -25.63 -3.45 2.72
CA THR A 112 -27.04 -3.25 3.08
C THR A 112 -27.88 -4.25 2.31
N LEU A 113 -29.01 -4.66 2.89
CA LEU A 113 -29.88 -5.68 2.33
C LEU A 113 -31.34 -5.21 2.32
N ASP A 114 -31.91 -5.16 1.12
CA ASP A 114 -33.33 -4.94 0.90
C ASP A 114 -33.99 -6.19 0.32
N VAL A 115 -35.26 -6.41 0.66
CA VAL A 115 -36.06 -7.52 0.15
C VAL A 115 -37.31 -6.99 -0.54
N ALA A 116 -37.50 -7.38 -1.79
CA ALA A 116 -38.64 -6.97 -2.60
C ALA A 116 -39.33 -8.17 -3.23
N ASN A 117 -40.65 -8.25 -3.10
CA ASN A 117 -41.46 -9.26 -3.77
C ASN A 117 -41.57 -8.95 -5.28
N ARG A 118 -41.53 -9.98 -6.13
CA ARG A 118 -41.74 -9.90 -7.57
C ARG A 118 -43.11 -10.44 -7.97
N SER A 119 -43.59 -10.03 -9.14
CA SER A 119 -44.66 -10.75 -9.81
C SER A 119 -44.23 -12.21 -10.03
N GLY A 120 -45.09 -13.15 -9.63
CA GLY A 120 -44.82 -14.59 -9.75
C GLY A 120 -44.45 -15.31 -8.44
N GLY A 121 -44.30 -14.59 -7.32
CA GLY A 121 -44.06 -15.19 -6.00
C GLY A 121 -42.58 -15.29 -5.59
N ASP A 122 -41.67 -14.91 -6.48
CA ASP A 122 -40.23 -14.81 -6.18
C ASP A 122 -39.89 -13.57 -5.34
N TYR A 123 -38.76 -13.61 -4.64
CA TYR A 123 -38.23 -12.50 -3.86
C TYR A 123 -36.85 -12.08 -4.38
N ASN A 124 -36.69 -10.78 -4.64
CA ASN A 124 -35.40 -10.15 -4.87
C ASN A 124 -34.76 -9.82 -3.53
N LEU A 125 -33.54 -10.31 -3.32
CA LEU A 125 -32.67 -9.99 -2.20
C LEU A 125 -31.59 -9.08 -2.77
N VAL A 126 -31.74 -7.79 -2.53
CA VAL A 126 -30.93 -6.73 -3.13
C VAL A 126 -29.84 -6.36 -2.14
N ALA A 127 -28.64 -6.86 -2.37
CA ALA A 127 -27.46 -6.52 -1.61
C ALA A 127 -26.79 -5.31 -2.26
N LYS A 128 -26.74 -4.18 -1.55
CA LYS A 128 -25.99 -3.00 -1.97
C LYS A 128 -24.66 -2.98 -1.22
N LEU A 129 -23.57 -2.90 -1.98
CA LEU A 129 -22.20 -2.97 -1.49
C LEU A 129 -21.48 -1.66 -1.81
N THR A 130 -20.70 -1.15 -0.86
CA THR A 130 -19.85 0.02 -1.07
C THR A 130 -18.44 -0.28 -0.62
N ASN A 131 -17.45 0.02 -1.47
CA ASN A 131 -16.05 -0.08 -1.10
C ASN A 131 -15.68 1.07 -0.15
N LYS A 132 -15.34 0.75 1.10
CA LYS A 132 -14.83 1.68 2.12
C LYS A 132 -13.32 1.60 2.29
N PHE A 133 -12.66 0.71 1.55
CA PHE A 133 -11.22 0.65 1.43
C PHE A 133 -10.70 1.86 0.62
N PRO A 134 -9.52 2.40 0.94
CA PRO A 134 -9.01 3.63 0.35
C PRO A 134 -8.48 3.47 -1.07
N ILE A 135 -8.38 2.24 -1.59
CA ILE A 135 -7.94 1.94 -2.96
C ILE A 135 -8.93 0.99 -3.65
N PRO A 136 -8.90 0.89 -4.99
CA PRO A 136 -9.75 -0.06 -5.71
C PRO A 136 -9.50 -1.51 -5.27
N CYS A 137 -10.56 -2.27 -5.04
CA CYS A 137 -10.46 -3.68 -4.62
C CYS A 137 -11.54 -4.55 -5.28
N LEU A 138 -11.34 -5.87 -5.21
CA LEU A 138 -12.19 -6.87 -5.84
C LEU A 138 -13.24 -7.40 -4.85
N ILE A 139 -14.48 -7.56 -5.32
CA ILE A 139 -15.55 -8.26 -4.61
C ILE A 139 -16.07 -9.44 -5.44
N ASP A 140 -16.84 -10.31 -4.79
CA ASP A 140 -17.53 -11.45 -5.43
C ASP A 140 -16.54 -12.34 -6.19
N THR A 141 -15.42 -12.63 -5.53
CA THR A 141 -14.38 -13.51 -6.05
C THR A 141 -14.74 -14.97 -5.79
N PRO A 142 -14.12 -15.93 -6.49
CA PRO A 142 -14.39 -17.35 -6.25
C PRO A 142 -14.28 -17.76 -4.76
N ASP A 143 -13.36 -17.15 -4.03
CA ASP A 143 -13.07 -17.43 -2.62
C ASP A 143 -13.85 -16.54 -1.64
N GLN A 144 -14.44 -15.44 -2.11
CA GLN A 144 -15.20 -14.47 -1.31
C GLN A 144 -16.47 -14.05 -2.07
N ARG A 145 -17.41 -14.98 -2.14
CA ARG A 145 -18.69 -14.79 -2.82
C ARG A 145 -19.70 -14.08 -1.93
N ILE A 146 -20.71 -13.51 -2.57
CA ILE A 146 -21.92 -13.07 -1.89
C ILE A 146 -22.79 -14.29 -1.65
N ASP A 147 -23.02 -14.58 -0.38
CA ASP A 147 -23.88 -15.66 0.05
C ASP A 147 -25.14 -15.13 0.71
N VAL A 148 -26.26 -15.81 0.47
CA VAL A 148 -27.53 -15.52 1.10
C VAL A 148 -28.07 -16.78 1.74
N VAL A 149 -28.58 -16.63 2.96
CA VAL A 149 -29.25 -17.68 3.74
C VAL A 149 -30.61 -17.15 4.18
N ILE A 150 -31.65 -17.93 3.95
CA ILE A 150 -33.02 -17.62 4.35
C ILE A 150 -33.45 -18.61 5.41
N THR A 151 -34.00 -18.09 6.49
CA THR A 151 -34.43 -18.88 7.65
C THR A 151 -35.88 -18.58 8.02
N SER A 152 -36.53 -19.57 8.62
CA SER A 152 -37.80 -19.44 9.32
C SER A 152 -37.64 -20.03 10.71
N GLY A 153 -37.75 -19.19 11.76
CA GLY A 153 -37.32 -19.58 13.10
C GLY A 153 -35.84 -19.95 13.12
N ASP A 154 -35.54 -21.19 13.50
CA ASP A 154 -34.18 -21.75 13.56
C ASP A 154 -33.85 -22.64 12.34
N GLU A 155 -34.80 -22.84 11.43
CA GLU A 155 -34.64 -23.68 10.25
C GLU A 155 -34.10 -22.89 9.06
N THR A 156 -33.05 -23.40 8.42
CA THR A 156 -32.58 -22.88 7.12
C THR A 156 -33.49 -23.41 6.02
N ILE A 157 -34.17 -22.50 5.35
CA ILE A 157 -35.12 -22.78 4.28
C ILE A 157 -34.42 -22.74 2.93
N TRP A 158 -33.49 -21.82 2.73
CA TRP A 158 -32.81 -21.70 1.45
C TRP A 158 -31.42 -21.10 1.58
N THR A 159 -30.52 -21.50 0.70
CA THR A 159 -29.21 -20.84 0.56
C THR A 159 -28.80 -20.72 -0.90
N SER A 160 -28.20 -19.58 -1.25
CA SER A 160 -27.62 -19.37 -2.59
C SER A 160 -26.49 -20.36 -2.89
N ALA A 161 -25.80 -20.87 -1.85
CA ALA A 161 -24.74 -21.85 -1.98
C ALA A 161 -25.23 -23.24 -2.43
N SER A 162 -26.54 -23.54 -2.31
CA SER A 162 -27.09 -24.83 -2.73
C SER A 162 -26.98 -25.05 -4.24
N CYS A 163 -27.05 -23.95 -4.98
CA CYS A 163 -26.97 -23.89 -6.43
C CYS A 163 -26.27 -22.58 -6.82
N PRO A 164 -24.93 -22.55 -6.74
CA PRO A 164 -24.18 -21.32 -6.99
C PRO A 164 -24.30 -20.95 -8.47
N GLY A 165 -24.64 -19.69 -8.73
CA GLY A 165 -24.50 -19.11 -10.06
C GLY A 165 -23.03 -18.84 -10.42
N GLU A 166 -22.83 -18.27 -11.61
CA GLU A 166 -21.52 -17.74 -11.98
C GLU A 166 -21.13 -16.60 -11.04
N ALA A 167 -19.93 -16.67 -10.45
CA ALA A 167 -19.36 -15.52 -9.76
C ALA A 167 -18.86 -14.55 -10.81
N VAL A 168 -19.19 -13.27 -10.64
CA VAL A 168 -18.69 -12.20 -11.49
C VAL A 168 -17.81 -11.33 -10.63
N THR A 169 -16.50 -11.56 -10.65
CA THR A 169 -15.58 -10.69 -9.90
C THR A 169 -15.68 -9.26 -10.41
N LEU A 170 -15.95 -8.32 -9.49
CA LEU A 170 -16.06 -6.90 -9.79
C LEU A 170 -14.95 -6.12 -9.10
N LEU A 171 -14.41 -5.14 -9.81
CA LEU A 171 -13.52 -4.14 -9.26
C LEU A 171 -14.36 -2.93 -8.84
N LEU A 172 -14.23 -2.50 -7.58
CA LEU A 172 -14.87 -1.28 -7.06
C LEU A 172 -13.80 -0.27 -6.70
N SER A 173 -13.95 0.95 -7.19
CA SER A 173 -13.18 2.12 -6.77
C SER A 173 -13.55 2.52 -5.33
N PRO A 174 -12.73 3.33 -4.63
CA PRO A 174 -13.09 3.84 -3.31
C PRO A 174 -14.40 4.60 -3.34
N ASP A 175 -15.26 4.33 -2.36
CA ASP A 175 -16.63 4.84 -2.22
C ASP A 175 -17.58 4.52 -3.38
N GLU A 176 -17.16 3.68 -4.34
CA GLU A 176 -18.03 3.19 -5.39
C GLU A 176 -19.05 2.20 -4.82
N GLU A 177 -20.29 2.35 -5.28
CA GLU A 177 -21.41 1.49 -4.90
C GLU A 177 -21.77 0.54 -6.05
N THR A 178 -22.06 -0.70 -5.72
CA THR A 178 -22.66 -1.66 -6.66
C THR A 178 -23.82 -2.39 -6.01
N THR A 179 -24.68 -2.97 -6.84
CA THR A 179 -25.86 -3.72 -6.37
C THR A 179 -25.85 -5.12 -6.96
N ARG A 180 -26.18 -6.09 -6.11
CA ARG A 180 -26.29 -7.50 -6.45
C ARG A 180 -27.64 -8.01 -6.05
N THR A 181 -28.36 -8.56 -7.02
CA THR A 181 -29.69 -9.11 -6.80
C THR A 181 -29.60 -10.62 -6.82
N ILE A 182 -29.95 -11.23 -5.70
CA ILE A 182 -30.10 -12.68 -5.57
C ILE A 182 -31.60 -12.98 -5.57
N VAL A 183 -32.04 -13.92 -6.39
CA VAL A 183 -33.46 -14.30 -6.47
C VAL A 183 -33.70 -15.54 -5.62
N TRP A 184 -34.60 -15.43 -4.65
CA TRP A 184 -35.15 -16.58 -3.97
C TRP A 184 -36.52 -16.93 -4.57
N PRO A 185 -36.69 -18.14 -5.15
CA PRO A 185 -37.95 -18.55 -5.77
C PRO A 185 -39.06 -18.90 -4.77
N ALA A 186 -38.97 -18.43 -3.51
CA ALA A 186 -39.86 -18.80 -2.41
C ALA A 186 -40.00 -20.33 -2.24
N GLN A 187 -38.88 -21.04 -2.30
CA GLN A 187 -38.83 -22.50 -2.12
C GLN A 187 -37.91 -22.89 -0.96
N HIS A 188 -38.30 -23.95 -0.26
CA HIS A 188 -37.43 -24.68 0.65
C HIS A 188 -36.46 -25.54 -0.16
N ARG A 189 -35.20 -25.12 -0.23
CA ARG A 189 -34.11 -25.86 -0.88
C ARG A 189 -32.76 -25.57 -0.24
N THR A 190 -32.19 -26.59 0.38
CA THR A 190 -30.88 -26.51 1.06
C THR A 190 -29.76 -27.26 0.33
N ALA A 191 -30.08 -28.04 -0.71
CA ALA A 191 -29.10 -28.75 -1.53
C ALA A 191 -29.53 -28.84 -3.00
N GLY A 192 -28.56 -28.78 -3.91
CA GLY A 192 -28.77 -28.92 -5.34
C GLY A 192 -29.49 -27.73 -6.00
N CYS A 193 -29.71 -27.89 -7.31
CA CYS A 193 -30.33 -26.89 -8.19
C CYS A 193 -31.79 -27.18 -8.55
N GLU A 194 -32.30 -28.36 -8.19
CA GLU A 194 -33.67 -28.75 -8.48
C GLU A 194 -34.68 -27.86 -7.74
N ALA A 195 -35.94 -27.87 -8.20
CA ALA A 195 -37.02 -27.16 -7.51
C ALA A 195 -37.26 -27.77 -6.13
N GLY A 196 -37.42 -26.91 -5.13
CA GLY A 196 -37.78 -27.30 -3.77
C GLY A 196 -39.29 -27.25 -3.53
N GLU A 197 -39.69 -27.59 -2.31
CA GLU A 197 -41.08 -27.39 -1.86
C GLU A 197 -41.39 -25.89 -1.74
N ALA A 198 -42.63 -25.48 -1.99
CA ALA A 198 -43.01 -24.08 -1.81
C ALA A 198 -42.89 -23.64 -0.34
N ALA A 199 -42.32 -22.46 -0.12
CA ALA A 199 -42.26 -21.84 1.21
C ALA A 199 -43.67 -21.53 1.70
N LYS A 200 -43.94 -21.79 2.97
CA LYS A 200 -45.24 -21.51 3.59
C LYS A 200 -45.40 -20.02 3.88
N PRO A 201 -46.61 -19.46 3.90
CA PRO A 201 -46.83 -18.10 4.40
C PRO A 201 -46.29 -17.93 5.81
N GLY A 202 -45.66 -16.79 6.10
CA GLY A 202 -45.02 -16.54 7.39
C GLY A 202 -43.92 -15.49 7.33
N VAL A 203 -43.23 -15.31 8.47
CA VAL A 203 -42.11 -14.37 8.60
C VAL A 203 -40.79 -15.11 8.41
N TYR A 204 -39.95 -14.56 7.54
CA TYR A 204 -38.64 -15.09 7.20
C TYR A 204 -37.56 -14.06 7.51
N LYS A 205 -36.32 -14.55 7.69
CA LYS A 205 -35.12 -13.70 7.77
C LYS A 205 -34.19 -14.04 6.63
N ALA A 206 -33.79 -13.03 5.87
CA ALA A 206 -32.71 -13.13 4.89
C ALA A 206 -31.44 -12.56 5.52
N LYS A 207 -30.37 -13.36 5.51
CA LYS A 207 -29.02 -12.93 5.86
C LYS A 207 -28.15 -12.96 4.62
N VAL A 208 -27.53 -11.83 4.28
CA VAL A 208 -26.50 -11.75 3.24
C VAL A 208 -25.14 -11.62 3.88
N SER A 209 -24.12 -12.24 3.29
CA SER A 209 -22.73 -12.13 3.74
C SER A 209 -21.75 -12.07 2.59
N ILE A 210 -20.69 -11.30 2.78
CA ILE A 210 -19.52 -11.23 1.90
C ILE A 210 -18.31 -10.86 2.75
N GLY A 211 -17.20 -11.59 2.59
CA GLY A 211 -15.93 -11.18 3.18
C GLY A 211 -15.92 -10.97 4.69
N GLY A 212 -16.74 -11.71 5.43
CA GLY A 212 -16.87 -11.57 6.89
C GLY A 212 -17.84 -10.47 7.34
N THR A 213 -18.28 -9.59 6.44
CA THR A 213 -19.40 -8.66 6.68
C THR A 213 -20.72 -9.39 6.42
N SER A 214 -21.73 -9.14 7.26
CA SER A 214 -23.07 -9.69 7.03
C SER A 214 -24.16 -8.73 7.48
N GLU A 215 -25.26 -8.72 6.75
CA GLU A 215 -26.48 -7.98 7.08
C GLU A 215 -27.67 -8.92 7.14
N THR A 216 -28.70 -8.56 7.91
CA THR A 216 -29.90 -9.39 8.07
C THR A 216 -31.15 -8.54 8.13
N THR A 217 -32.19 -8.96 7.41
CA THR A 217 -33.50 -8.31 7.43
C THR A 217 -34.64 -9.33 7.49
N SER A 218 -35.77 -8.91 8.07
CA SER A 218 -36.98 -9.75 8.19
C SER A 218 -38.03 -9.30 7.18
N PHE A 219 -38.77 -10.26 6.61
CA PHE A 219 -39.82 -9.98 5.63
C PHE A 219 -40.93 -11.04 5.69
N GLU A 220 -42.07 -10.72 5.10
CA GLU A 220 -43.27 -11.57 5.13
C GLU A 220 -43.49 -12.24 3.77
N VAL A 221 -43.77 -13.54 3.80
CA VAL A 221 -44.27 -14.33 2.67
C VAL A 221 -45.77 -14.54 2.86
N ARG A 222 -46.55 -14.26 1.81
CA ARG A 222 -48.02 -14.32 1.81
C ARG A 222 -48.54 -15.41 0.89
#